data_AF-A0A942EWX4-F1
#
_entry.id   AF-A0A942EWX4-F1
#
_cell.length_a   1.000
_cell.length_b   1.000
_cell.length_c   1.000
_cell.angle_alpha   90.00
_cell.angle_beta   90.00
_cell.angle_gamma   90.00
#
_symmetry.space_group_name_H-M   'P 1'
#
loop_
_entity.id
_entity.type
_entity.pdbx_description
1 polymer ?
#
loop_
_entity_poly.entity_id
_entity_poly.type
_entity_poly.pdbx_seq_one_letter_code
_entity_poly.pdbx_strand_id
1 'polypeptide(L)'
;MIYRGIAKGKTIELEDPLPYPKGQPIHVSVEPLMEQPQPGSSVAIRKAMHEPPHLTGEDVDELDLAIGEGKLNVHHGNIFDS
;
A
#
# COMPACT_ATOMS: atom_id res chain seq x y z
N MET A 1 11.28 -21.10 -6.59
CA MET A 1 11.92 -21.03 -7.91
C MET A 1 11.11 -20.10 -8.80
N ILE A 2 11.77 -19.25 -9.59
CA ILE A 2 11.11 -18.31 -10.51
C ILE A 2 11.47 -18.79 -11.91
N TYR A 3 10.46 -19.02 -12.75
CA TYR A 3 10.63 -19.44 -14.14
C TYR A 3 10.25 -18.29 -15.05
N ARG A 4 11.05 -18.08 -16.10
CA ARG A 4 10.74 -17.11 -17.15
C ARG A 4 9.87 -17.78 -18.20
N GLY A 5 8.93 -17.02 -18.76
CA GLY A 5 8.01 -17.53 -19.75
C GLY A 5 7.23 -16.42 -20.44
N ILE A 6 6.53 -16.79 -21.52
CA ILE A 6 5.72 -15.89 -22.33
C ILE A 6 4.26 -16.32 -22.21
N ALA A 7 3.39 -15.39 -21.85
CA ALA A 7 1.95 -15.59 -21.88
C ALA A 7 1.43 -15.40 -23.31
N LYS A 8 0.80 -16.45 -23.86
CA LYS A 8 0.12 -16.45 -25.17
C LYS A 8 -1.37 -16.74 -24.95
N GLY A 9 -2.15 -15.68 -24.76
CA GLY A 9 -3.58 -15.79 -24.48
C GLY A 9 -3.83 -16.50 -23.15
N LYS A 10 -4.28 -17.75 -23.21
CA LYS A 10 -4.57 -18.59 -22.02
C LYS A 10 -3.47 -19.61 -21.70
N THR A 11 -2.37 -19.61 -22.46
CA THR A 11 -1.26 -20.55 -22.30
C THR A 11 -0.02 -19.80 -21.82
N ILE A 12 0.73 -20.39 -20.89
CA ILE A 12 2.06 -19.90 -20.47
C ILE A 12 3.10 -20.87 -21.01
N GLU A 13 3.97 -20.38 -21.89
CA GLU A 13 5.14 -21.14 -22.38
C GLU A 13 6.35 -20.78 -21.51
N LEU A 14 6.94 -21.76 -20.84
CA LEU A 14 8.15 -21.57 -20.03
C LEU A 14 9.39 -21.68 -20.91
N GLU A 15 10.39 -20.84 -20.66
CA GLU A 15 11.70 -20.91 -21.33
C GLU A 15 12.46 -22.18 -20.90
N ASP A 16 12.36 -22.53 -19.62
CA ASP A 16 12.99 -23.71 -19.03
C ASP A 16 11.96 -24.79 -18.69
N PRO A 17 12.33 -26.08 -18.84
CA PRO A 17 11.47 -27.19 -18.42
C PRO A 17 11.32 -27.23 -16.89
N LEU A 18 10.13 -27.59 -16.44
CA LEU A 18 9.88 -27.83 -15.03
C LEU A 18 10.65 -29.09 -14.55
N PRO A 19 11.18 -29.10 -13.32
CA PRO A 19 11.93 -30.22 -12.76
C PRO A 19 11.01 -31.37 -12.31
N TYR A 20 9.81 -31.48 -12.89
CA TYR A 20 8.83 -32.50 -12.53
C TYR A 20 8.78 -33.58 -13.61
N PRO A 21 8.86 -34.87 -13.24
CA PRO A 21 8.72 -35.97 -14.18
C PRO A 21 7.34 -35.96 -14.85
N LYS A 22 7.31 -36.46 -16.09
CA LYS A 22 6.09 -36.57 -16.87
C LYS A 22 5.07 -37.45 -16.14
N GLY A 23 3.84 -36.97 -16.01
CA GLY A 23 2.75 -37.67 -15.34
C GLY A 23 2.61 -37.38 -13.84
N GLN A 24 3.52 -36.60 -13.25
CA GLN A 24 3.34 -36.14 -11.87
C GLN A 24 2.25 -35.06 -11.81
N PRO A 25 1.21 -35.21 -10.97
CA PRO A 25 0.23 -34.15 -10.75
C PRO A 25 0.89 -32.97 -10.03
N ILE A 26 0.67 -31.77 -10.55
CA ILE A 26 1.12 -30.52 -9.93
C ILE A 26 -0.06 -29.56 -9.82
N HIS A 27 -0.05 -28.72 -8.78
CA HIS A 27 -1.02 -27.65 -8.61
C HIS A 27 -0.39 -26.34 -9.07
N VAL A 28 -1.12 -25.58 -9.90
CA VAL A 28 -0.67 -24.28 -10.41
C VAL A 28 -1.72 -23.25 -10.01
N SER A 29 -1.32 -22.24 -9.25
CA SER A 29 -2.11 -21.04 -8.97
C SER A 29 -1.54 -19.85 -9.75
N VAL A 30 -2.43 -18.96 -10.18
CA VAL A 30 -2.05 -17.71 -10.85
C VAL A 30 -2.60 -16.57 -10.01
N GLU A 31 -1.71 -15.72 -9.52
CA GLU A 31 -2.07 -14.50 -8.79
C GLU A 31 -1.63 -13.29 -9.61
N PRO A 32 -2.46 -12.23 -9.69
CA PRO A 32 -2.03 -10.98 -10.29
C PRO A 32 -0.78 -10.47 -9.57
N LEU A 33 0.25 -10.10 -10.33
CA LEU A 33 1.39 -9.40 -9.75
C LEU A 33 0.92 -8.03 -9.29
N MET A 34 0.72 -7.87 -7.98
CA MET A 34 0.50 -6.55 -7.41
C MET A 34 1.82 -5.81 -7.41
N GLU A 35 2.01 -4.91 -8.38
CA GLU A 35 3.13 -3.98 -8.38
C GLU A 35 3.12 -3.21 -7.05
N GLN A 36 4.17 -3.38 -6.25
CA GLN A 36 4.33 -2.54 -5.08
C GLN A 36 4.55 -1.11 -5.57
N PRO A 37 3.80 -0.13 -5.03
CA PRO A 37 4.03 1.27 -5.36
C PRO A 37 5.50 1.62 -5.11
N GLN A 38 6.13 2.30 -6.07
CA GLN A 38 7.50 2.77 -5.88
C GLN A 38 7.58 3.63 -4.61
N PRO A 39 8.61 3.47 -3.78
CA PRO A 39 8.81 4.32 -2.61
C PRO A 39 8.76 5.81 -3.00
N GLY A 40 7.98 6.61 -2.27
CA GLY A 40 7.79 8.03 -2.56
C GLY A 40 6.83 8.36 -3.71
N SER A 41 6.26 7.37 -4.40
CA SER A 41 5.17 7.62 -5.35
C SER A 41 3.92 8.12 -4.63
N SER A 42 3.08 8.88 -5.34
CA SER A 42 1.79 9.36 -4.80
C SER A 42 0.90 8.22 -4.31
N VAL A 43 0.93 7.06 -4.98
CA VAL A 43 0.21 5.85 -4.58
C VAL A 43 0.77 5.28 -3.27
N ALA A 44 2.10 5.23 -3.12
CA ALA A 44 2.74 4.78 -1.88
C ALA A 44 2.38 5.69 -0.71
N ILE A 45 2.47 7.01 -0.90
CA ILE A 45 2.13 8.01 0.11
C ILE A 45 0.67 7.89 0.51
N ARG A 46 -0.25 7.84 -0.48
CA ARG A 46 -1.68 7.68 -0.21
C ARG A 46 -1.96 6.41 0.59
N LYS A 47 -1.33 5.29 0.24
CA LYS A 47 -1.47 4.03 0.95
C LYS A 47 -1.02 4.17 2.41
N ALA A 48 0.16 4.73 2.64
CA ALA A 48 0.70 4.96 3.98
C ALA A 48 -0.20 5.89 4.83
N MET A 49 -0.78 6.93 4.22
CA MET A 49 -1.74 7.81 4.91
C MET A 49 -3.03 7.10 5.33
N HIS A 50 -3.37 5.97 4.68
CA HIS A 50 -4.53 5.15 5.00
C HIS A 50 -4.13 3.90 5.80
N GLU A 51 -2.92 3.85 6.36
CA GLU A 51 -2.56 2.75 7.26
C GLU A 51 -3.08 3.02 8.68
N PRO A 52 -3.58 1.98 9.39
CA PRO A 52 -3.96 2.10 10.79
C PRO A 52 -2.76 2.44 11.69
N PRO A 53 -3.00 3.01 12.89
CA PRO A 53 -4.32 3.30 13.47
C PRO A 53 -4.95 4.55 12.87
N HIS A 54 -6.26 4.48 12.63
CA HIS A 54 -7.05 5.65 12.26
C HIS A 54 -7.54 6.35 13.53
N LEU A 55 -7.65 7.67 13.45
CA LEU A 55 -8.32 8.45 14.49
C LEU A 55 -9.75 7.94 14.64
N THR A 56 -10.13 7.71 15.88
CA THR A 56 -11.49 7.39 16.32
C THR A 56 -12.27 8.68 16.56
N GLY A 57 -13.58 8.58 16.75
CA GLY A 57 -14.37 9.74 17.17
C GLY A 57 -13.93 10.30 18.52
N GLU A 58 -13.46 9.44 19.43
CA GLU A 58 -12.99 9.83 20.76
C GLU A 58 -11.74 10.72 20.68
N ASP A 59 -10.82 10.43 19.74
CA ASP A 59 -9.63 11.25 19.50
C ASP A 59 -10.00 12.67 19.01
N VAL A 60 -11.12 12.79 18.28
CA VAL A 60 -11.66 14.08 17.82
C VAL A 60 -12.31 14.84 18.97
N ASP A 61 -13.11 14.15 19.80
CA ASP A 61 -13.74 14.75 20.98
C ASP A 61 -12.69 15.27 21.98
N GLU A 62 -11.60 14.53 22.19
CA GLU A 62 -10.47 14.95 23.03
C GLU A 62 -9.78 16.21 22.46
N LEU A 63 -9.59 16.25 21.13
CA LEU A 63 -9.01 17.42 20.46
C LEU A 63 -9.89 18.66 20.63
N ASP A 64 -11.20 18.54 20.43
CA ASP A 64 -12.15 19.65 20.58
C ASP A 64 -12.18 20.17 22.01
N LEU A 65 -12.11 19.28 23.00
CA LEU A 65 -11.97 19.64 24.41
C LEU A 65 -10.67 20.39 24.66
N ALA A 66 -9.54 19.92 24.14
CA ALA A 66 -8.24 20.57 24.30
C ALA A 66 -8.17 21.97 23.65
N ILE A 67 -8.83 22.15 22.50
CA ILE A 67 -8.99 23.46 21.84
C ILE A 67 -9.84 24.38 22.72
N GLY A 68 -10.98 23.90 23.23
CA GLY A 68 -11.87 24.66 24.11
C GLY A 68 -11.20 25.10 25.42
N GLU A 69 -10.31 24.27 25.96
CA GLU A 69 -9.50 24.58 27.14
C GLU A 69 -8.33 25.54 26.86
N GLY A 70 -8.15 25.99 25.61
CA GLY A 70 -7.10 26.94 25.24
C GLY A 70 -5.68 26.36 25.30
N LYS A 71 -5.52 25.04 25.27
CA LYS A 71 -4.21 24.36 25.37
C LYS A 71 -3.39 24.39 24.09
N LEU A 72 -3.96 24.89 22.99
CA LEU A 72 -3.20 25.24 21.79
C LEU A 72 -2.91 26.73 21.81
N ASN A 73 -1.66 27.09 22.17
CA ASN A 73 -1.12 28.41 21.88
C ASN A 73 -1.11 28.59 20.35
N VAL A 74 -2.21 29.07 19.79
CA VAL A 74 -2.26 29.59 18.43
C VAL A 74 -1.47 30.89 18.45
N HIS A 75 -0.15 30.81 18.26
CA HIS A 75 0.65 31.98 17.94
C HIS A 75 0.14 32.55 16.61
N HIS A 76 -0.81 33.47 16.69
CA HIS A 76 -1.12 34.40 15.60
C HIS A 76 0.03 35.42 15.54
N GLY A 77 1.20 34.97 15.10
CA GLY A 77 2.18 35.89 14.55
C GLY A 77 1.66 36.30 13.18
N ASN A 78 1.46 37.60 12.96
CA ASN A 78 1.27 38.14 11.61
C ASN A 78 2.47 37.73 10.74
N ILE A 79 2.35 36.63 10.01
CA ILE A 79 3.37 36.16 9.05
C ILE A 79 3.21 36.89 7.70
N PHE A 80 2.14 37.66 7.53
CA PHE A 80 1.86 38.44 6.32
C PHE A 80 1.56 39.90 6.64
N ASP A 81 2.46 40.59 7.34
CA ASP A 81 2.53 42.06 7.21
C ASP A 81 3.43 42.39 6.01
N SER A 82 2.83 43.04 5.01
CA SER A 82 3.43 43.47 3.73
C SER A 82 4.20 44.77 3.84
#